data_AF-A0A9N9RGA9-F1
#
_entry.id   AF-A0A9N9RGA9-F1
#
_cell.length_a   1.000
_cell.length_b   1.000
_cell.length_c   1.000
_cell.angle_alpha   90.00
_cell.angle_beta   90.00
_cell.angle_gamma   90.00
#
_symmetry.space_group_name_H-M   'P 1'
#
loop_
_entity.id
_entity.type
_entity.pdbx_description
1 polymer ?
#
loop_
_entity_poly.entity_id
_entity_poly.type
_entity_poly.pdbx_seq_one_letter_code
_entity_poly.pdbx_strand_id
1 'polypeptide(L)'
;MVAAGDHSKRLADQLAHYAHQVEKLSPQLIAAGKIRLLYPDSKVSEEHFNNLKSQYADAVLRVRDLCDQAVDPLDFVRTAGELMQKHTYLCEDAIRNGDSQKMVDNTSAIARLANRVLLVGGAERDNTEDAEFARALDAAHRRLQAAIPPAVHRAKAVALGDRAAHPHWRAANKEIISAASEVEGALGRHYAPAPPPPPLLPAALQRLHVAPPRPPPPPAPASAPSAAAPPRPPPPDTDDEGEDIFSSQPHPSQPILVAAHNLHKAVREWSSKDNEIIAAAKRMAILMARLSELVRSDSRGSKRELIATAKAIAEASEEVTRLAKKLALECTDKRIRTNLLQVCERIPTIGTQLKILSTVKATMLGAQGSEEDQEATEMLVGNAQNLMQSVKETVKAAEGASIKIRTERGGYRLRWVRRSPWYQV
;
A
#
# COMPACT_ATOMS: atom_id res chain seq x y z
N MET A 1 -9.71 -2.67 0.37
CA MET A 1 -8.93 -3.47 -0.59
C MET A 1 -8.85 -2.96 -2.05
N VAL A 2 -9.50 -1.88 -2.51
CA VAL A 2 -9.65 -1.63 -3.98
C VAL A 2 -8.47 -1.00 -4.75
N ALA A 3 -7.61 -0.14 -4.17
CA ALA A 3 -6.37 0.35 -4.82
C ALA A 3 -5.21 -0.67 -4.84
N ALA A 4 -5.36 -1.78 -4.11
CA ALA A 4 -4.55 -2.97 -4.36
C ALA A 4 -5.07 -3.63 -5.64
N GLY A 5 -6.38 -3.55 -5.90
CA GLY A 5 -7.02 -4.08 -7.10
C GLY A 5 -6.42 -3.61 -8.42
N ASP A 6 -6.10 -2.33 -8.64
CA ASP A 6 -5.57 -1.89 -9.95
C ASP A 6 -4.07 -2.20 -10.12
N HIS A 7 -3.26 -1.98 -9.08
CA HIS A 7 -1.84 -2.37 -9.12
C HIS A 7 -1.67 -3.89 -9.14
N SER A 8 -2.45 -4.64 -8.36
CA SER A 8 -2.50 -6.10 -8.37
C SER A 8 -3.09 -6.64 -9.67
N LYS A 9 -4.07 -5.94 -10.29
CA LYS A 9 -4.58 -6.33 -11.62
C LYS A 9 -3.52 -6.12 -12.68
N ARG A 10 -2.88 -4.96 -12.73
CA ARG A 10 -1.77 -4.72 -13.68
C ARG A 10 -0.63 -5.71 -13.49
N LEU A 11 -0.27 -6.01 -12.24
CA LEU A 11 0.73 -7.03 -11.92
C LEU A 11 0.29 -8.42 -12.35
N ALA A 12 -0.97 -8.80 -12.09
CA ALA A 12 -1.53 -10.08 -12.51
C ALA A 12 -1.59 -10.23 -14.04
N ASP A 13 -2.00 -9.17 -14.75
CA ASP A 13 -2.05 -9.13 -16.22
C ASP A 13 -0.64 -9.28 -16.81
N GLN A 14 0.36 -8.59 -16.25
CA GLN A 14 1.77 -8.73 -16.65
C GLN A 14 2.30 -10.13 -16.35
N LEU A 15 1.97 -10.69 -15.19
CA LEU A 15 2.39 -12.02 -14.80
C LEU A 15 1.81 -13.07 -15.75
N ALA A 16 0.51 -12.98 -16.06
CA ALA A 16 -0.15 -13.85 -17.04
C ALA A 16 0.47 -13.73 -18.43
N HIS A 17 0.79 -12.49 -18.85
CA HIS A 17 1.45 -12.25 -20.14
C HIS A 17 2.82 -12.94 -20.24
N TYR A 18 3.69 -12.76 -19.24
CA TYR A 18 5.02 -13.38 -19.25
C TYR A 18 4.97 -14.90 -19.01
N ALA A 19 4.03 -15.40 -18.21
CA ALA A 19 3.78 -16.83 -18.08
C ALA A 19 3.45 -17.46 -19.44
N HIS A 20 2.56 -16.83 -20.21
CA HIS A 20 2.24 -17.28 -21.56
C HIS A 20 3.44 -17.19 -22.51
N GLN A 21 4.29 -16.17 -22.39
CA GLN A 21 5.54 -16.12 -23.18
C GLN A 21 6.47 -17.29 -22.85
N VAL A 22 6.65 -17.64 -21.58
CA VAL A 22 7.45 -18.79 -21.15
C VAL A 22 6.91 -20.09 -21.73
N GLU A 23 5.58 -20.29 -21.70
CA GLU A 23 4.92 -21.45 -22.31
C GLU A 23 5.18 -21.54 -23.81
N LYS A 24 5.06 -20.40 -24.53
CA LYS A 24 5.26 -20.33 -25.98
C LYS A 24 6.73 -20.53 -26.40
N LEU A 25 7.68 -19.99 -25.63
CA LEU A 25 9.11 -20.06 -25.94
C LEU A 25 9.71 -21.43 -25.60
N SER A 26 9.17 -22.14 -24.60
CA SER A 26 9.66 -23.46 -24.17
C SER A 26 9.83 -24.48 -25.31
N PRO A 27 8.79 -24.81 -26.12
CA PRO A 27 8.94 -25.78 -27.20
C PRO A 27 9.86 -25.29 -28.33
N GLN A 28 9.90 -23.97 -28.58
CA GLN A 28 10.77 -23.38 -29.59
C GLN A 28 12.24 -23.49 -29.20
N LEU A 29 12.56 -23.20 -27.94
CA LEU A 29 13.92 -23.36 -27.41
C LEU A 29 14.37 -24.82 -27.48
N ILE A 30 13.49 -25.77 -27.15
CA ILE A 30 13.76 -27.21 -27.30
C ILE A 30 14.04 -27.57 -28.76
N ALA A 31 13.22 -27.09 -29.70
CA ALA A 31 13.41 -27.34 -31.12
C ALA A 31 14.74 -26.75 -31.64
N ALA A 32 15.07 -25.51 -31.29
CA ALA A 32 16.34 -24.89 -31.64
C ALA A 32 17.54 -25.63 -31.04
N GLY A 33 17.41 -26.13 -29.80
CA GLY A 33 18.42 -26.97 -29.17
C GLY A 33 18.66 -28.27 -29.92
N LYS A 34 17.59 -28.93 -30.41
CA LYS A 34 17.69 -30.12 -31.26
C LYS A 34 18.39 -29.81 -32.59
N ILE A 35 18.05 -28.69 -33.23
CA ILE A 35 18.71 -28.26 -34.48
C ILE A 35 20.20 -28.04 -34.25
N ARG A 36 20.59 -27.35 -33.16
CA ARG A 36 22.01 -27.14 -32.82
C ARG A 36 22.74 -28.46 -32.57
N LEU A 37 22.09 -29.45 -31.96
CA LEU A 37 22.67 -30.78 -31.75
C LEU A 37 22.92 -31.52 -33.06
N LEU A 38 22.02 -31.39 -34.04
CA LEU A 38 22.14 -32.02 -35.36
C LEU A 38 23.17 -31.33 -36.26
N TYR A 39 23.38 -30.02 -36.08
CA TYR A 39 24.28 -29.19 -36.88
C TYR A 39 25.27 -28.43 -35.98
N PRO A 40 26.25 -29.11 -35.36
CA PRO A 40 27.13 -28.51 -34.35
C PRO A 40 28.04 -27.41 -34.91
N ASP A 41 28.43 -27.47 -36.19
CA ASP A 41 29.30 -26.48 -36.83
C ASP A 41 28.54 -25.28 -37.42
N SER A 42 27.20 -25.32 -37.39
CA SER A 42 26.35 -24.27 -37.95
C SER A 42 26.26 -23.06 -37.01
N LYS A 43 26.98 -21.98 -37.35
CA LYS A 43 26.88 -20.69 -36.64
C LYS A 43 25.46 -20.14 -36.59
N VAL A 44 24.68 -20.32 -37.66
CA VAL A 44 23.29 -19.86 -37.74
C VAL A 44 22.42 -20.58 -36.72
N SER A 45 22.61 -21.90 -36.57
CA SER A 45 21.88 -22.71 -35.59
C SER A 45 22.27 -22.37 -34.15
N GLU A 46 23.54 -22.08 -33.91
CA GLU A 46 24.03 -21.58 -32.62
C GLU A 46 23.46 -20.21 -32.25
N GLU A 47 23.50 -19.24 -33.17
CA GLU A 47 22.92 -17.90 -32.97
C GLU A 47 21.42 -17.98 -32.72
N HIS A 48 20.68 -18.77 -33.50
CA HIS A 48 19.25 -18.96 -33.31
C HIS A 48 18.92 -19.54 -31.92
N PHE A 49 19.66 -20.57 -31.49
CA PHE A 49 19.51 -21.14 -30.15
C PHE A 49 19.83 -20.13 -29.05
N ASN A 50 20.93 -19.39 -29.17
CA ASN A 50 21.34 -18.40 -28.17
C ASN A 50 20.34 -17.24 -28.05
N ASN A 51 19.74 -16.82 -29.16
CA ASN A 51 18.68 -15.81 -29.17
C ASN A 51 17.43 -16.31 -28.42
N LEU A 52 16.96 -17.52 -28.71
CA LEU A 52 15.81 -18.10 -28.01
C LEU A 52 16.10 -18.37 -26.53
N LYS A 53 17.32 -18.82 -26.21
CA LYS A 53 17.77 -19.04 -24.84
C LYS A 53 17.72 -17.74 -24.04
N SER A 54 18.18 -16.64 -24.62
CA SER A 54 18.18 -15.32 -23.98
C SER A 54 16.74 -14.82 -23.76
N GLN A 55 15.89 -14.90 -24.78
CA GLN A 55 14.48 -14.51 -24.66
C GLN A 55 13.73 -15.32 -23.61
N TYR A 56 13.95 -16.64 -23.57
CA TYR A 56 13.35 -17.52 -22.56
C TYR A 56 13.83 -17.16 -21.16
N ALA A 57 15.14 -16.97 -20.97
CA ALA A 57 15.72 -16.59 -19.70
C ALA A 57 15.14 -15.24 -19.21
N ASP A 58 15.07 -14.24 -20.09
CA ASP A 58 14.47 -12.94 -19.78
C ASP A 58 13.00 -13.07 -19.38
N ALA A 59 12.21 -13.86 -20.11
CA ALA A 59 10.80 -14.09 -19.77
C ALA A 59 10.64 -14.75 -18.39
N VAL A 60 11.44 -15.77 -18.07
CA VAL A 60 11.44 -16.42 -16.75
C VAL A 60 11.86 -15.47 -15.64
N LEU A 61 12.89 -14.63 -15.88
CA LEU A 61 13.32 -13.61 -14.92
C LEU A 61 12.21 -12.58 -14.66
N ARG A 62 11.48 -12.16 -15.70
CA ARG A 62 10.32 -11.27 -15.55
C ARG A 62 9.20 -11.89 -14.73
N VAL A 63 8.85 -13.16 -14.98
CA VAL A 63 7.87 -13.88 -14.17
C VAL A 63 8.29 -13.90 -12.70
N ARG A 64 9.55 -14.24 -12.42
CA ARG A 64 10.10 -14.25 -11.06
C ARG A 64 9.98 -12.88 -10.40
N ASP A 65 10.43 -11.81 -11.06
CA ASP A 65 10.41 -10.46 -10.50
C ASP A 65 8.99 -9.97 -10.20
N LEU A 66 8.01 -10.38 -11.01
CA LEU A 66 6.59 -10.10 -10.78
C LEU A 66 6.02 -10.91 -9.62
N CYS A 67 6.39 -12.18 -9.49
CA CYS A 67 6.04 -12.99 -8.33
C CYS A 67 6.62 -12.40 -7.03
N ASP A 68 7.86 -11.93 -7.04
CA ASP A 68 8.50 -11.32 -5.87
C ASP A 68 7.78 -10.04 -5.44
N GLN A 69 7.27 -9.27 -6.39
CA GLN A 69 6.44 -8.09 -6.10
C GLN A 69 5.04 -8.45 -5.57
N ALA A 70 4.56 -9.66 -5.82
CA ALA A 70 3.24 -10.12 -5.40
C ALA A 70 3.22 -10.76 -4.01
N VAL A 71 4.40 -11.08 -3.45
CA VAL A 71 4.56 -11.79 -2.18
C VAL A 71 5.07 -10.83 -1.11
N ASP A 72 4.64 -11.02 0.13
CA ASP A 72 5.17 -10.27 1.26
C ASP A 72 6.67 -10.60 1.47
N PRO A 73 7.56 -9.59 1.49
CA PRO A 73 9.01 -9.82 1.63
C PRO A 73 9.39 -10.55 2.92
N LEU A 74 8.71 -10.28 4.03
CA LEU A 74 9.00 -10.88 5.33
C LEU A 74 8.57 -12.35 5.34
N ASP A 75 7.38 -12.66 4.84
CA ASP A 75 6.90 -14.03 4.72
C ASP A 75 7.76 -14.86 3.76
N PHE A 76 8.24 -14.26 2.66
CA PHE A 76 9.19 -14.90 1.77
C PHE A 76 10.49 -15.26 2.49
N VAL A 77 11.11 -14.30 3.20
CA VAL A 77 12.39 -14.53 3.90
C VAL A 77 12.25 -15.55 5.02
N ARG A 78 11.13 -15.54 5.77
CA ARG A 78 10.79 -16.56 6.76
C ARG A 78 10.73 -17.96 6.15
N THR A 79 9.93 -18.10 5.09
CA THR A 79 9.76 -19.39 4.39
C THR A 79 11.09 -19.88 3.81
N ALA A 80 11.90 -18.98 3.26
CA ALA A 80 13.24 -19.31 2.77
C ALA A 80 14.15 -19.80 3.91
N GLY A 81 14.11 -19.16 5.08
CA GLY A 81 14.83 -19.58 6.28
C GLY A 81 14.45 -20.99 6.75
N GLU A 82 13.15 -21.30 6.80
CA GLU A 82 12.64 -22.64 7.14
C GLU A 82 13.13 -23.71 6.14
N LEU A 83 13.08 -23.41 4.84
CA LEU A 83 13.59 -24.31 3.82
C LEU A 83 15.11 -24.51 3.90
N MET A 84 15.87 -23.46 4.24
CA MET A 84 17.31 -23.57 4.47
C MET A 84 17.63 -24.47 5.67
N GLN A 85 16.84 -24.39 6.74
CA GLN A 85 16.95 -25.30 7.89
C GLN A 85 16.62 -26.75 7.50
N LYS A 86 15.58 -26.96 6.69
CA LYS A 86 15.25 -28.29 6.16
C LYS A 86 16.41 -28.86 5.32
N HIS A 87 17.00 -28.07 4.42
CA HIS A 87 18.15 -28.52 3.64
C HIS A 87 19.40 -28.75 4.50
N THR A 88 19.56 -27.99 5.59
CA THR A 88 20.62 -28.24 6.59
C THR A 88 20.49 -29.63 7.19
N TYR A 89 19.28 -30.03 7.58
CA TYR A 89 19.02 -31.39 8.09
C TYR A 89 19.34 -32.46 7.03
N LEU A 90 18.98 -32.23 5.76
CA LEU A 90 19.28 -33.16 4.67
C LEU A 90 20.79 -33.26 4.36
N CYS A 91 21.55 -32.19 4.53
CA CYS A 91 23.01 -32.24 4.45
C CYS A 91 23.61 -33.07 5.60
N GLU A 92 23.11 -32.93 6.83
CA GLU A 92 23.55 -33.78 7.96
C GLU A 92 23.23 -35.26 7.72
N ASP A 93 22.05 -35.56 7.16
CA ASP A 93 21.70 -36.91 6.75
C ASP A 93 22.65 -37.46 5.68
N ALA A 94 22.98 -36.65 4.68
CA ALA A 94 23.96 -36.99 3.65
C ALA A 94 25.35 -37.27 4.24
N ILE A 95 25.79 -36.48 5.23
CA ILE A 95 27.06 -36.68 5.95
C ILE A 95 27.04 -38.01 6.71
N ARG A 96 25.94 -38.34 7.41
CA ARG A 96 25.81 -39.61 8.15
C ARG A 96 25.85 -40.82 7.24
N ASN A 97 25.23 -40.71 6.07
CA ASN A 97 25.11 -41.81 5.10
C ASN A 97 26.25 -41.86 4.08
N GLY A 98 27.18 -40.89 4.08
CA GLY A 98 28.25 -40.80 3.09
C GLY A 98 27.78 -40.47 1.67
N ASP A 99 26.64 -39.79 1.53
CA ASP A 99 26.01 -39.47 0.25
C ASP A 99 26.51 -38.12 -0.29
N SER A 100 27.58 -38.17 -1.09
CA SER A 100 28.25 -36.97 -1.63
C SER A 100 27.34 -36.14 -2.55
N GLN A 101 26.49 -36.80 -3.35
CA GLN A 101 25.59 -36.12 -4.27
C GLN A 101 24.52 -35.32 -3.51
N LYS A 102 23.87 -35.94 -2.50
CA LYS A 102 22.91 -35.21 -1.66
C LYS A 102 23.55 -34.06 -0.90
N MET A 103 24.79 -34.20 -0.47
CA MET A 103 25.52 -33.10 0.19
C MET A 103 25.67 -31.87 -0.72
N VAL A 104 26.04 -32.11 -1.99
CA VAL A 104 26.20 -31.04 -2.99
C VAL A 104 24.85 -30.42 -3.36
N ASP A 105 23.83 -31.24 -3.59
CA ASP A 105 22.50 -30.79 -4.01
C ASP A 105 21.82 -29.92 -2.95
N ASN A 106 21.83 -30.38 -1.69
CA ASN A 106 21.22 -29.65 -0.59
C ASN A 106 22.00 -28.39 -0.23
N THR A 107 23.35 -28.42 -0.25
CA THR A 107 24.13 -27.19 -0.04
C THR A 107 23.87 -26.17 -1.15
N SER A 108 23.76 -26.63 -2.40
CA SER A 108 23.42 -25.76 -3.53
C SER A 108 22.02 -25.15 -3.37
N ALA A 109 21.06 -25.89 -2.83
CA ALA A 109 19.73 -25.37 -2.51
C ALA A 109 19.79 -24.27 -1.42
N ILE A 110 20.55 -24.48 -0.35
CA ILE A 110 20.78 -23.46 0.69
C ILE A 110 21.40 -22.19 0.08
N ALA A 111 22.44 -22.34 -0.75
CA ALA A 111 23.09 -21.20 -1.38
C ALA A 111 22.15 -20.44 -2.33
N ARG A 112 21.28 -21.14 -3.09
CA ARG A 112 20.27 -20.51 -3.93
C ARG A 112 19.24 -19.74 -3.11
N LEU A 113 18.73 -20.34 -2.02
CA LEU A 113 17.79 -19.66 -1.12
C LEU A 113 18.42 -18.43 -0.44
N ALA A 114 19.67 -18.53 0.03
CA ALA A 114 20.40 -17.40 0.60
C ALA A 114 20.57 -16.25 -0.41
N ASN A 115 20.91 -16.56 -1.66
CA ASN A 115 20.96 -15.55 -2.72
C ASN A 115 19.59 -14.92 -2.99
N ARG A 116 18.50 -15.67 -2.85
CA ARG A 116 17.14 -15.13 -2.96
C ARG A 116 16.81 -14.18 -1.80
N VAL A 117 17.21 -14.52 -0.58
CA VAL A 117 17.10 -13.62 0.58
C VAL A 117 17.92 -12.32 0.36
N LEU A 118 19.12 -12.41 -0.23
CA LEU A 118 19.92 -11.23 -0.60
C LEU A 118 19.19 -10.34 -1.60
N LEU A 119 18.56 -10.92 -2.63
CA LEU A 119 17.80 -10.16 -3.63
C LEU A 119 16.63 -9.41 -2.99
N VAL A 120 15.84 -10.08 -2.14
CA VAL A 120 14.70 -9.47 -1.45
C VAL A 120 15.18 -8.39 -0.47
N GLY A 121 16.16 -8.69 0.38
CA GLY A 121 16.70 -7.70 1.34
C GLY A 121 17.36 -6.50 0.65
N GLY A 122 18.02 -6.71 -0.49
CA GLY A 122 18.57 -5.63 -1.32
C GLY A 122 17.48 -4.75 -1.94
N ALA A 123 16.42 -5.35 -2.48
CA ALA A 123 15.28 -4.61 -3.03
C ALA A 123 14.58 -3.76 -1.97
N GLU A 124 14.37 -4.29 -0.76
CA GLU A 124 13.77 -3.54 0.35
C GLU A 124 14.68 -2.41 0.86
N ARG A 125 16.00 -2.63 0.90
CA ARG A 125 16.99 -1.58 1.20
C ARG A 125 16.95 -0.45 0.17
N ASP A 126 16.87 -0.78 -1.11
CA ASP A 126 16.86 0.21 -2.19
C ASP A 126 15.50 0.95 -2.27
N ASN A 127 14.42 0.32 -1.80
CA ASN A 127 13.08 0.89 -1.74
C ASN A 127 12.88 1.89 -0.59
N THR A 128 13.59 1.75 0.52
CA THR A 128 13.38 2.60 1.71
C THR A 128 14.23 3.87 1.71
N GLU A 129 13.70 4.93 2.32
CA GLU A 129 14.43 6.14 2.71
C GLU A 129 14.64 6.26 4.22
N ASP A 130 14.19 5.26 4.98
CA ASP A 130 14.52 5.13 6.40
C ASP A 130 15.99 4.69 6.54
N ALA A 131 16.84 5.61 7.01
CA ALA A 131 18.27 5.38 7.13
C ALA A 131 18.62 4.30 8.16
N GLU A 132 17.84 4.15 9.23
CA GLU A 132 18.09 3.11 10.23
C GLU A 132 17.78 1.73 9.65
N PHE A 133 16.61 1.60 9.02
CA PHE A 133 16.19 0.36 8.37
C PHE A 133 17.14 -0.02 7.21
N ALA A 134 17.51 0.94 6.36
CA ALA A 134 18.47 0.71 5.28
C ALA A 134 19.83 0.23 5.79
N ARG A 135 20.37 0.84 6.86
CA ARG A 135 21.63 0.41 7.48
C ARG A 135 21.53 -1.00 8.08
N ALA A 136 20.43 -1.31 8.75
CA ALA A 136 20.19 -2.63 9.34
C ALA A 136 20.15 -3.72 8.25
N LEU A 137 19.42 -3.47 7.16
CA LEU A 137 19.39 -4.39 6.01
C LEU A 137 20.74 -4.52 5.33
N ASP A 138 21.47 -3.42 5.12
CA ASP A 138 22.77 -3.45 4.46
C ASP A 138 23.82 -4.25 5.26
N ALA A 139 23.81 -4.11 6.60
CA ALA A 139 24.68 -4.89 7.48
C ALA A 139 24.36 -6.39 7.39
N ALA A 140 23.09 -6.77 7.49
CA ALA A 140 22.65 -8.17 7.37
C ALA A 140 22.94 -8.74 5.97
N HIS A 141 22.72 -7.94 4.92
CA HIS A 141 23.00 -8.30 3.52
C HIS A 141 24.48 -8.61 3.30
N ARG A 142 25.40 -7.74 3.74
CA ARG A 142 26.85 -7.96 3.62
C ARG A 142 27.30 -9.22 4.34
N ARG A 143 26.76 -9.45 5.54
CA ARG A 143 27.08 -10.65 6.33
C ARG A 143 26.63 -11.92 5.63
N LEU A 144 25.39 -11.95 5.12
CA LEU A 144 24.87 -13.09 4.37
C LEU A 144 25.66 -13.34 3.08
N GLN A 145 26.01 -12.28 2.35
CA GLN A 145 26.83 -12.37 1.14
C GLN A 145 28.22 -12.97 1.42
N ALA A 146 28.86 -12.58 2.53
CA ALA A 146 30.15 -13.13 2.95
C ALA A 146 30.07 -14.59 3.44
N ALA A 147 28.93 -15.01 3.98
CA ALA A 147 28.73 -16.36 4.53
C ALA A 147 28.54 -17.45 3.46
N ILE A 148 28.05 -17.11 2.26
CA ILE A 148 27.72 -18.08 1.21
C ILE A 148 28.95 -18.83 0.66
N PRO A 149 30.02 -18.17 0.19
CA PRO A 149 31.13 -18.87 -0.45
C PRO A 149 31.85 -19.89 0.46
N PRO A 150 32.15 -19.59 1.75
CA PRO A 150 32.74 -20.56 2.66
C PRO A 150 31.90 -21.82 2.85
N ALA A 151 30.57 -21.70 2.94
CA ALA A 151 29.68 -22.83 3.12
C ALA A 151 29.73 -23.78 1.90
N VAL A 152 29.68 -23.23 0.69
CA VAL A 152 29.76 -24.00 -0.56
C VAL A 152 31.14 -24.67 -0.72
N HIS A 153 32.22 -23.93 -0.46
CA HIS A 153 33.57 -24.48 -0.56
C HIS A 153 33.81 -25.62 0.42
N ARG A 154 33.38 -25.46 1.68
CA ARG A 154 33.51 -26.50 2.72
C ARG A 154 32.63 -27.71 2.43
N ALA A 155 31.43 -27.52 1.88
CA ALA A 155 30.58 -28.63 1.46
C ALA A 155 31.21 -29.48 0.36
N LYS A 156 31.94 -28.84 -0.57
CA LYS A 156 32.71 -29.56 -1.59
C LYS A 156 33.76 -30.48 -0.95
N ALA A 157 34.48 -30.00 0.08
CA ALA A 157 35.45 -30.84 0.80
C ALA A 157 34.78 -32.03 1.51
N VAL A 158 33.63 -31.81 2.16
CA VAL A 158 32.81 -32.87 2.76
C VAL A 158 32.39 -33.90 1.70
N ALA A 159 31.91 -33.45 0.54
CA ALA A 159 31.48 -34.32 -0.55
C ALA A 159 32.64 -35.13 -1.17
N LEU A 160 33.88 -34.63 -1.07
CA LEU A 160 35.10 -35.35 -1.46
C LEU A 160 35.58 -36.35 -0.40
N GLY A 161 34.87 -36.50 0.72
CA GLY A 161 35.16 -37.48 1.76
C GLY A 161 36.08 -36.98 2.89
N ASP A 162 36.38 -35.68 2.95
CA ASP A 162 37.18 -35.11 4.04
C ASP A 162 36.37 -35.00 5.33
N ARG A 163 36.60 -35.94 6.25
CA ARG A 163 35.93 -35.97 7.56
C ARG A 163 36.31 -34.80 8.46
N ALA A 164 37.51 -34.22 8.28
CA ALA A 164 37.92 -33.04 9.04
C ALA A 164 37.16 -31.79 8.59
N ALA A 165 36.60 -31.77 7.38
CA ALA A 165 35.78 -30.68 6.88
C ALA A 165 34.36 -30.62 7.50
N HIS A 166 33.87 -31.71 8.10
CA HIS A 166 32.52 -31.78 8.69
C HIS A 166 32.22 -30.64 9.69
N PRO A 167 33.01 -30.45 10.78
CA PRO A 167 32.75 -29.37 11.74
C PRO A 167 32.90 -27.98 11.11
N HIS A 168 33.81 -27.82 10.14
CA HIS A 168 34.00 -26.55 9.44
C HIS A 168 32.79 -26.20 8.58
N TRP A 169 32.24 -27.17 7.84
CA TRP A 169 31.01 -26.96 7.08
C TRP A 169 29.84 -26.63 8.02
N ARG A 170 29.67 -27.35 9.13
CA ARG A 170 28.62 -27.04 10.12
C ARG A 170 28.69 -25.61 10.63
N ALA A 171 29.89 -25.14 10.95
CA ALA A 171 30.09 -23.76 11.40
C ALA A 171 29.74 -22.74 10.30
N ALA A 172 30.16 -22.97 9.05
CA ALA A 172 29.81 -22.09 7.92
C ALA A 172 28.31 -22.14 7.59
N ASN A 173 27.69 -23.31 7.69
CA ASN A 173 26.26 -23.49 7.48
C ASN A 173 25.43 -22.84 8.60
N LYS A 174 25.92 -22.84 9.84
CA LYS A 174 25.28 -22.09 10.92
C LYS A 174 25.35 -20.57 10.67
N GLU A 175 26.47 -20.10 10.12
CA GLU A 175 26.67 -18.69 9.83
C GLU A 175 25.73 -18.18 8.72
N ILE A 176 25.57 -18.91 7.62
CA ILE A 176 24.61 -18.56 6.55
C ILE A 176 23.16 -18.54 7.06
N ILE A 177 22.77 -19.46 7.95
CA ILE A 177 21.43 -19.47 8.57
C ILE A 177 21.25 -18.26 9.50
N SER A 178 22.23 -17.99 10.37
CA SER A 178 22.19 -16.83 11.28
C SER A 178 22.10 -15.50 10.51
N ALA A 179 22.89 -15.35 9.44
CA ALA A 179 22.89 -14.15 8.62
C ALA A 179 21.57 -13.98 7.86
N ALA A 180 20.93 -15.07 7.40
CA ALA A 180 19.60 -15.01 6.80
C ALA A 180 18.53 -14.58 7.84
N SER A 181 18.60 -15.10 9.07
CA SER A 181 17.72 -14.67 10.17
C SER A 181 17.91 -13.22 10.58
N GLU A 182 19.09 -12.63 10.37
CA GLU A 182 19.30 -11.18 10.59
C GLU A 182 18.59 -10.32 9.55
N VAL A 183 18.53 -10.76 8.29
CA VAL A 183 17.70 -10.11 7.26
C VAL A 183 16.23 -10.20 7.65
N GLU A 184 15.78 -11.39 8.08
CA GLU A 184 14.42 -11.58 8.62
C GLU A 184 14.13 -10.66 9.80
N GLY A 185 15.04 -10.56 10.76
CA GLY A 185 14.89 -9.72 11.94
C GLY A 185 14.82 -8.23 11.61
N ALA A 186 15.62 -7.76 10.65
CA ALA A 186 15.58 -6.38 10.16
C ALA A 186 14.21 -6.06 9.51
N LEU A 187 13.73 -6.95 8.64
CA LEU A 187 12.39 -6.84 8.02
C LEU A 187 11.30 -6.89 9.10
N GLY A 188 11.40 -7.84 10.04
CA GLY A 188 10.43 -8.06 11.10
C GLY A 188 10.24 -6.82 11.99
N ARG A 189 11.33 -6.12 12.35
CA ARG A 189 11.24 -4.87 13.13
C ARG A 189 10.55 -3.74 12.34
N HIS A 190 10.77 -3.66 11.03
CA HIS A 190 10.22 -2.62 10.18
C HIS A 190 8.75 -2.85 9.81
N TYR A 191 8.32 -4.12 9.71
CA TYR A 191 6.94 -4.51 9.42
C TYR A 191 6.12 -4.84 10.68
N ALA A 192 6.76 -4.89 11.86
CA ALA A 192 6.04 -5.07 13.12
C ALA A 192 5.08 -3.88 13.38
N PRO A 193 3.83 -4.13 13.76
CA PRO A 193 2.94 -3.07 14.22
C PRO A 193 3.52 -2.43 15.48
N ALA A 194 3.40 -1.10 15.58
CA ALA A 194 3.80 -0.39 16.80
C ALA A 194 3.06 -1.00 18.01
N PRO A 195 3.76 -1.24 19.14
CA PRO A 195 3.10 -1.74 20.33
C PRO A 195 1.98 -0.78 20.73
N PRO A 196 0.81 -1.29 21.18
CA PRO A 196 -0.29 -0.43 21.58
C PRO A 196 0.19 0.52 22.68
N PRO A 197 -0.17 1.82 22.61
CA PRO A 197 0.17 2.75 23.68
C PRO A 197 -0.39 2.21 25.00
N PRO A 198 0.38 2.28 26.10
CA PRO A 198 -0.12 1.84 27.39
C PRO A 198 -1.42 2.57 27.71
N PRO A 199 -2.44 1.88 28.29
CA PRO A 199 -3.69 2.53 28.62
C PRO A 199 -3.42 3.73 29.51
N LEU A 200 -3.84 4.92 29.05
CA LEU A 200 -3.77 6.12 29.87
C LEU A 200 -4.58 5.86 31.13
N LEU A 201 -3.94 5.95 32.29
CA LEU A 201 -4.61 5.84 33.57
C LEU A 201 -5.78 6.84 33.59
N PRO A 202 -6.99 6.44 34.03
CA PRO A 202 -8.11 7.37 34.13
C PRO A 202 -7.69 8.61 34.92
N ALA A 203 -7.98 9.81 34.39
CA ALA A 203 -7.67 11.08 35.07
C ALA A 203 -8.23 11.14 36.52
N ALA A 204 -9.23 10.32 36.84
CA ALA A 204 -9.75 10.10 38.19
C ALA A 204 -8.70 9.58 39.18
N LEU A 205 -7.75 8.74 38.75
CA LEU A 205 -6.67 8.22 39.60
C LEU A 205 -5.55 9.24 39.83
N GLN A 206 -5.32 10.15 38.87
CA GLN A 206 -4.37 11.27 39.04
C GLN A 206 -4.91 12.36 39.97
N ARG A 207 -6.23 12.41 40.20
CA ARG A 207 -6.89 13.35 41.12
C ARG A 207 -7.04 12.82 42.54
N LEU A 208 -6.50 11.65 42.88
CA LEU A 208 -6.45 11.14 44.26
C LEU A 208 -5.44 11.88 45.15
N HIS A 209 -5.24 13.18 44.93
CA HIS A 209 -4.68 14.03 45.97
C HIS A 209 -5.67 14.02 47.13
N VAL A 210 -5.25 13.42 48.26
CA VAL A 210 -5.91 13.58 49.55
C VAL A 210 -5.98 15.08 49.81
N ALA A 211 -7.17 15.66 49.68
CA ALA A 211 -7.38 17.06 50.00
C ALA A 211 -7.03 17.25 51.49
N PRO A 212 -6.15 18.20 51.84
CA PRO A 212 -5.92 18.53 53.25
C PRO A 212 -7.26 18.93 53.89
N PRO A 213 -7.43 18.70 55.21
CA PRO A 213 -8.69 18.95 55.89
C PRO A 213 -9.13 20.40 55.68
N ARG A 214 -10.33 20.58 55.13
CA ARG A 214 -10.89 21.89 54.82
C ARG A 214 -11.15 22.65 56.13
N PRO A 215 -10.69 23.91 56.27
CA PRO A 215 -11.04 24.74 57.43
C PRO A 215 -12.55 25.01 57.49
N PRO A 216 -13.11 25.29 58.69
CA PRO A 216 -14.55 25.49 58.87
C PRO A 216 -15.07 26.67 58.04
N PRO A 217 -16.32 26.59 57.54
CA PRO A 217 -16.86 27.60 56.63
C PRO A 217 -17.07 28.94 57.35
N PRO A 218 -16.76 30.08 56.70
CA PRO A 218 -17.16 31.39 57.21
C PRO A 218 -18.69 31.58 57.09
N PRO A 219 -19.30 32.43 57.91
CA PRO A 219 -20.73 32.71 57.85
C PRO A 219 -21.11 33.31 56.50
N ALA A 220 -22.22 32.82 55.95
CA ALA A 220 -22.71 33.17 54.62
C ALA A 220 -22.94 34.69 54.46
N PRO A 221 -22.40 35.33 53.40
CA PRO A 221 -22.93 36.60 52.94
C PRO A 221 -24.26 36.37 52.22
N ALA A 222 -25.22 37.25 52.48
CA ALA A 222 -26.48 37.30 51.77
C ALA A 222 -26.27 37.50 50.25
N SER A 223 -27.04 36.75 49.46
CA SER A 223 -27.28 36.93 48.02
C SER A 223 -26.03 37.01 47.13
N ALA A 224 -25.49 35.87 46.73
CA ALA A 224 -24.74 35.76 45.48
C ALA A 224 -25.75 35.67 44.32
N PRO A 225 -25.63 36.46 43.24
CA PRO A 225 -26.38 36.19 42.03
C PRO A 225 -25.91 34.84 41.48
N SER A 226 -26.86 34.00 41.07
CA SER A 226 -26.62 32.74 40.37
C SER A 226 -25.54 32.96 39.30
N ALA A 227 -24.34 32.43 39.54
CA ALA A 227 -23.29 32.39 38.53
C ALA A 227 -23.76 31.39 37.46
N ALA A 228 -24.50 31.91 36.47
CA ALA A 228 -24.88 31.15 35.29
C ALA A 228 -23.61 30.54 34.69
N ALA A 229 -23.63 29.23 34.46
CA ALA A 229 -22.56 28.55 33.72
C ALA A 229 -22.30 29.34 32.40
N PRO A 230 -21.04 29.49 31.97
CA PRO A 230 -20.73 30.20 30.73
C PRO A 230 -21.58 29.63 29.60
N PRO A 231 -22.15 30.49 28.72
CA PRO A 231 -22.99 30.03 27.62
C PRO A 231 -22.24 28.98 26.83
N ARG A 232 -22.88 27.82 26.66
CA ARG A 232 -22.28 26.70 25.93
C ARG A 232 -21.94 27.19 24.52
N PRO A 233 -20.68 27.12 24.07
CA PRO A 233 -20.34 27.41 22.68
C PRO A 233 -21.17 26.52 21.76
N PRO A 234 -21.39 26.93 20.49
CA PRO A 234 -22.05 26.06 19.52
C PRO A 234 -21.40 24.67 19.55
N PRO A 235 -22.20 23.58 19.50
CA PRO A 235 -21.65 22.24 19.48
C PRO A 235 -20.63 22.14 18.34
N PRO A 236 -19.48 21.46 18.55
CA PRO A 236 -18.49 21.30 17.49
C PRO A 236 -19.11 20.58 16.30
N ASP A 237 -18.70 20.95 15.08
CA ASP A 237 -19.11 20.28 13.83
C ASP A 237 -18.96 18.76 14.01
N THR A 238 -20.09 18.06 14.12
CA THR A 238 -20.07 16.61 14.28
C THR A 238 -19.69 15.96 12.95
N ASP A 239 -18.97 14.84 13.00
CA ASP A 239 -18.54 14.05 11.82
C ASP A 239 -19.71 13.60 10.89
N ASP A 240 -20.97 13.86 11.30
CA ASP A 240 -22.24 13.45 10.69
C ASP A 240 -23.01 14.58 9.96
N GLU A 241 -22.49 15.82 9.96
CA GLU A 241 -23.21 16.93 9.31
C GLU A 241 -23.38 16.72 7.80
N GLY A 242 -24.65 16.70 7.35
CA GLY A 242 -25.00 16.54 5.94
C GLY A 242 -24.95 15.10 5.41
N GLU A 243 -24.73 14.10 6.27
CA GLU A 243 -24.77 12.68 5.88
C GLU A 243 -26.21 12.15 5.63
N ASP A 244 -27.25 12.88 6.09
CA ASP A 244 -28.66 12.51 5.93
C ASP A 244 -29.06 12.23 4.48
N ILE A 245 -28.41 12.92 3.52
CA ILE A 245 -28.62 12.74 2.07
C ILE A 245 -28.31 11.32 1.58
N PHE A 246 -27.51 10.56 2.33
CA PHE A 246 -27.14 9.17 2.05
C PHE A 246 -27.97 8.12 2.80
N SER A 247 -28.98 8.54 3.56
CA SER A 247 -29.87 7.64 4.32
C SER A 247 -30.71 6.73 3.42
N SER A 248 -30.92 7.13 2.15
CA SER A 248 -31.64 6.34 1.16
C SER A 248 -30.69 5.74 0.11
N GLN A 249 -31.01 4.55 -0.38
CA GLN A 249 -30.21 3.90 -1.41
C GLN A 249 -30.44 4.58 -2.77
N PRO A 250 -29.38 4.99 -3.49
CA PRO A 250 -29.53 5.60 -4.80
C PRO A 250 -30.15 4.63 -5.81
N HIS A 251 -31.06 5.13 -6.64
CA HIS A 251 -31.58 4.35 -7.77
C HIS A 251 -30.53 4.29 -8.91
N PRO A 252 -30.41 3.18 -9.68
CA PRO A 252 -29.46 3.07 -10.80
C PRO A 252 -29.61 4.16 -11.87
N SER A 253 -30.79 4.77 -11.99
CA SER A 253 -31.04 5.91 -12.89
C SER A 253 -30.40 7.23 -12.45
N GLN A 254 -29.69 7.24 -11.31
CA GLN A 254 -28.99 8.42 -10.78
C GLN A 254 -27.49 8.14 -10.65
N PRO A 255 -26.76 8.03 -11.78
CA PRO A 255 -25.37 7.57 -11.77
C PRO A 255 -24.39 8.51 -11.05
N ILE A 256 -24.69 9.82 -11.00
CA ILE A 256 -23.90 10.80 -10.21
C ILE A 256 -24.09 10.54 -8.70
N LEU A 257 -25.34 10.36 -8.25
CA LEU A 257 -25.64 10.03 -6.85
C LEU A 257 -25.03 8.68 -6.44
N VAL A 258 -25.04 7.67 -7.33
CA VAL A 258 -24.36 6.39 -7.10
C VAL A 258 -22.85 6.61 -6.89
N ALA A 259 -22.21 7.45 -7.70
CA ALA A 259 -20.79 7.79 -7.53
C ALA A 259 -20.50 8.47 -6.18
N ALA A 260 -21.35 9.44 -5.80
CA ALA A 260 -21.28 10.13 -4.51
C ALA A 260 -21.43 9.15 -3.33
N HIS A 261 -22.44 8.29 -3.37
CA HIS A 261 -22.70 7.28 -2.34
C HIS A 261 -21.55 6.27 -2.22
N ASN A 262 -20.94 5.87 -3.34
CA ASN A 262 -19.79 4.96 -3.35
C ASN A 262 -18.55 5.57 -2.68
N LEU A 263 -18.30 6.87 -2.89
CA LEU A 263 -17.24 7.58 -2.16
C LEU A 263 -17.59 7.67 -0.67
N HIS A 264 -18.79 8.14 -0.34
CA HIS A 264 -19.25 8.27 1.04
C HIS A 264 -19.12 6.95 1.82
N LYS A 265 -19.61 5.83 1.27
CA LYS A 265 -19.49 4.50 1.88
C LYS A 265 -18.02 4.09 2.14
N ALA A 266 -17.09 4.51 1.30
CA ALA A 266 -15.67 4.20 1.46
C ALA A 266 -14.98 5.06 2.53
N VAL A 267 -15.45 6.30 2.73
CA VAL A 267 -14.82 7.25 3.69
C VAL A 267 -15.53 7.31 5.04
N ARG A 268 -16.82 6.94 5.12
CA ARG A 268 -17.64 7.00 6.35
C ARG A 268 -17.12 6.13 7.48
N GLU A 269 -16.34 5.10 7.18
CA GLU A 269 -15.75 4.21 8.19
C GLU A 269 -14.61 4.88 8.97
N TRP A 270 -14.14 6.04 8.51
CA TRP A 270 -13.05 6.81 9.10
C TRP A 270 -13.58 8.05 9.81
N SER A 271 -13.01 8.38 10.97
CA SER A 271 -13.25 9.68 11.61
C SER A 271 -12.53 10.79 10.83
N SER A 272 -13.19 11.95 10.70
CA SER A 272 -12.60 13.14 10.10
C SER A 272 -11.76 13.95 11.09
N LYS A 273 -11.85 13.63 12.39
CA LYS A 273 -11.09 14.28 13.45
C LYS A 273 -9.58 14.06 13.24
N ASP A 274 -8.85 15.15 13.11
CA ASP A 274 -7.41 15.16 12.79
C ASP A 274 -7.08 14.45 11.45
N ASN A 275 -8.03 14.42 10.51
CA ASN A 275 -7.85 13.84 9.18
C ASN A 275 -8.53 14.68 8.09
N GLU A 276 -7.81 15.69 7.61
CA GLU A 276 -8.30 16.64 6.59
C GLU A 276 -8.58 15.97 5.24
N ILE A 277 -7.89 14.85 4.91
CA ILE A 277 -8.17 14.08 3.68
C ILE A 277 -9.57 13.46 3.74
N ILE A 278 -9.92 12.84 4.87
CA ILE A 278 -11.25 12.25 5.09
C ILE A 278 -12.31 13.34 5.13
N ALA A 279 -12.05 14.45 5.83
CA ALA A 279 -12.98 15.58 5.89
C ALA A 279 -13.27 16.14 4.48
N ALA A 280 -12.24 16.37 3.67
CA ALA A 280 -12.41 16.83 2.29
C ALA A 280 -13.16 15.81 1.43
N ALA A 281 -12.84 14.52 1.52
CA ALA A 281 -13.52 13.48 0.75
C ALA A 281 -15.01 13.32 1.14
N LYS A 282 -15.36 13.45 2.43
CA LYS A 282 -16.76 13.49 2.89
C LYS A 282 -17.51 14.69 2.31
N ARG A 283 -16.91 15.89 2.37
CA ARG A 283 -17.47 17.10 1.75
C ARG A 283 -17.69 16.92 0.24
N MET A 284 -16.73 16.32 -0.45
CA MET A 284 -16.86 16.02 -1.89
C MET A 284 -18.04 15.10 -2.19
N ALA A 285 -18.27 14.06 -1.37
CA ALA A 285 -19.40 13.17 -1.56
C ALA A 285 -20.74 13.93 -1.41
N ILE A 286 -20.88 14.73 -0.34
CA ILE A 286 -22.10 15.52 -0.09
C ILE A 286 -22.36 16.51 -1.24
N LEU A 287 -21.33 17.25 -1.66
CA LEU A 287 -21.43 18.18 -2.78
C LEU A 287 -21.78 17.46 -4.10
N MET A 288 -21.24 16.26 -4.33
CA MET A 288 -21.54 15.46 -5.52
C MET A 288 -22.99 14.93 -5.51
N ALA A 289 -23.52 14.59 -4.34
CA ALA A 289 -24.94 14.25 -4.19
C ALA A 289 -25.83 15.46 -4.54
N ARG A 290 -25.50 16.65 -4.03
CA ARG A 290 -26.19 17.91 -4.38
C ARG A 290 -26.07 18.23 -5.88
N LEU A 291 -24.90 17.98 -6.49
CA LEU A 291 -24.72 18.14 -7.94
C LEU A 291 -25.70 17.24 -8.72
N SER A 292 -25.90 15.99 -8.28
CA SER A 292 -26.86 15.06 -8.89
C SER A 292 -28.30 15.57 -8.86
N GLU A 293 -28.71 16.25 -7.79
CA GLU A 293 -30.04 16.87 -7.68
C GLU A 293 -30.17 18.07 -8.63
N LEU A 294 -29.15 18.94 -8.67
CA LEU A 294 -29.13 20.14 -9.50
C LEU A 294 -29.14 19.85 -11.01
N VAL A 295 -28.43 18.79 -11.44
CA VAL A 295 -28.42 18.34 -12.85
C VAL A 295 -29.82 17.95 -13.34
N ARG A 296 -30.70 17.51 -12.44
CA ARG A 296 -32.08 17.09 -12.73
C ARG A 296 -33.12 18.18 -12.50
N SER A 297 -32.75 19.30 -11.86
CA SER A 297 -33.65 20.40 -11.54
C SER A 297 -33.71 21.43 -12.68
N ASP A 298 -34.92 21.75 -13.14
CA ASP A 298 -35.20 22.75 -14.18
C ASP A 298 -35.46 24.17 -13.62
N SER A 299 -35.09 24.43 -12.36
CA SER A 299 -35.32 25.75 -11.77
C SER A 299 -34.29 26.77 -12.27
N ARG A 300 -34.72 28.02 -12.51
CA ARG A 300 -33.84 29.11 -13.00
C ARG A 300 -32.67 29.42 -12.02
N GLY A 301 -32.82 29.12 -10.74
CA GLY A 301 -31.76 29.19 -9.72
C GLY A 301 -30.72 28.04 -9.81
N SER A 302 -31.11 26.90 -10.39
CA SER A 302 -30.28 25.68 -10.48
C SER A 302 -28.99 25.90 -11.28
N LYS A 303 -29.01 26.73 -12.34
CA LYS A 303 -27.81 26.98 -13.18
C LYS A 303 -26.64 27.57 -12.39
N ARG A 304 -26.92 28.59 -11.58
CA ARG A 304 -25.90 29.26 -10.76
C ARG A 304 -25.41 28.34 -9.65
N GLU A 305 -26.32 27.61 -9.02
CA GLU A 305 -25.99 26.64 -7.97
C GLU A 305 -25.19 25.45 -8.49
N LEU A 306 -25.47 24.96 -9.70
CA LEU A 306 -24.74 23.87 -10.34
C LEU A 306 -23.28 24.26 -10.54
N ILE A 307 -23.02 25.44 -11.11
CA ILE A 307 -21.67 25.96 -11.32
C ILE A 307 -20.95 26.18 -9.99
N ALA A 308 -21.64 26.75 -8.99
CA ALA A 308 -21.06 26.97 -7.66
C ALA A 308 -20.70 25.64 -6.97
N THR A 309 -21.57 24.65 -7.05
CA THR A 309 -21.34 23.31 -6.49
C THR A 309 -20.17 22.62 -7.17
N ALA A 310 -20.07 22.68 -8.49
CA ALA A 310 -18.94 22.13 -9.24
C ALA A 310 -17.60 22.80 -8.87
N LYS A 311 -17.60 24.12 -8.62
CA LYS A 311 -16.41 24.84 -8.12
C LYS A 311 -16.01 24.36 -6.72
N ALA A 312 -16.97 24.23 -5.80
CA ALA A 312 -16.72 23.72 -4.46
C ALA A 312 -16.18 22.28 -4.46
N ILE A 313 -16.68 21.41 -5.36
CA ILE A 313 -16.14 20.05 -5.56
C ILE A 313 -14.69 20.12 -6.04
N ALA A 314 -14.40 20.99 -7.01
CA ALA A 314 -13.04 21.14 -7.54
C ALA A 314 -12.07 21.64 -6.46
N GLU A 315 -12.44 22.66 -5.68
CA GLU A 315 -11.63 23.17 -4.56
C GLU A 315 -11.37 22.09 -3.51
N ALA A 316 -12.39 21.32 -3.12
CA ALA A 316 -12.22 20.20 -2.19
C ALA A 316 -11.32 19.09 -2.77
N SER A 317 -11.36 18.86 -4.09
CA SER A 317 -10.49 17.89 -4.77
C SER A 317 -9.02 18.33 -4.84
N GLU A 318 -8.79 19.64 -5.00
CA GLU A 318 -7.45 20.24 -4.93
C GLU A 318 -6.86 20.08 -3.53
N GLU A 319 -7.68 20.24 -2.49
CA GLU A 319 -7.26 20.01 -1.11
C GLU A 319 -6.87 18.55 -0.85
N VAL A 320 -7.68 17.58 -1.29
CA VAL A 320 -7.31 16.14 -1.23
C VAL A 320 -5.96 15.89 -1.90
N THR A 321 -5.75 16.47 -3.09
CA THR A 321 -4.50 16.30 -3.84
C THR A 321 -3.31 16.91 -3.12
N ARG A 322 -3.45 18.13 -2.58
CA ARG A 322 -2.41 18.84 -1.83
C ARG A 322 -1.96 18.03 -0.61
N LEU A 323 -2.92 17.53 0.16
CA LEU A 323 -2.67 16.74 1.35
C LEU A 323 -2.05 15.37 1.04
N ALA A 324 -2.53 14.71 -0.02
CA ALA A 324 -1.95 13.46 -0.51
C ALA A 324 -0.48 13.65 -0.93
N LYS A 325 -0.15 14.72 -1.65
CA LYS A 325 1.24 15.05 -2.02
C LYS A 325 2.11 15.34 -0.80
N LYS A 326 1.59 16.06 0.20
CA LYS A 326 2.30 16.30 1.46
C LYS A 326 2.62 15.00 2.19
N LEU A 327 1.65 14.09 2.27
CA LEU A 327 1.83 12.78 2.87
C LEU A 327 2.84 11.94 2.09
N ALA A 328 2.79 11.98 0.76
CA ALA A 328 3.73 11.28 -0.11
C ALA A 328 5.18 11.72 0.17
N LEU A 329 5.43 13.01 0.43
CA LEU A 329 6.77 13.52 0.76
C LEU A 329 7.32 12.99 2.08
N GLU A 330 6.45 12.71 3.06
CA GLU A 330 6.85 12.16 4.36
C GLU A 330 6.95 10.62 4.34
N CYS A 331 6.51 9.97 3.27
CA CYS A 331 6.55 8.52 3.12
C CYS A 331 7.98 8.04 2.83
N THR A 332 8.46 7.08 3.64
CA THR A 332 9.79 6.48 3.51
C THR A 332 9.84 5.34 2.49
N ASP A 333 8.70 4.77 2.12
CA ASP A 333 8.62 3.70 1.12
C ASP A 333 8.41 4.28 -0.29
N LYS A 334 9.39 4.09 -1.18
CA LYS A 334 9.36 4.65 -2.55
C LYS A 334 8.22 4.07 -3.39
N ARG A 335 7.92 2.77 -3.29
CA ARG A 335 6.81 2.12 -4.01
C ARG A 335 5.47 2.72 -3.59
N ILE A 336 5.22 2.79 -2.28
CA ILE A 336 3.96 3.33 -1.74
C ILE A 336 3.80 4.81 -2.11
N ARG A 337 4.86 5.60 -1.98
CA ARG A 337 4.90 7.01 -2.38
C ARG A 337 4.58 7.20 -3.86
N THR A 338 5.21 6.44 -4.74
CA THR A 338 5.00 6.53 -6.18
C THR A 338 3.55 6.19 -6.54
N ASN A 339 3.00 5.14 -5.94
CA ASN A 339 1.59 4.77 -6.13
C ASN A 339 0.64 5.90 -5.69
N LEU A 340 0.86 6.50 -4.51
CA LEU A 340 0.05 7.62 -4.02
C LEU A 340 0.11 8.83 -4.97
N LEU A 341 1.29 9.17 -5.48
CA LEU A 341 1.46 10.26 -6.45
C LEU A 341 0.70 9.97 -7.75
N GLN A 342 0.87 8.78 -8.32
CA GLN A 342 0.19 8.38 -9.56
C GLN A 342 -1.34 8.47 -9.46
N VAL A 343 -1.93 8.04 -8.34
CA VAL A 343 -3.39 8.08 -8.20
C VAL A 343 -3.92 9.49 -7.96
N CYS A 344 -3.20 10.33 -7.19
CA CYS A 344 -3.68 11.66 -6.84
C CYS A 344 -3.44 12.70 -7.96
N GLU A 345 -2.44 12.52 -8.82
CA GLU A 345 -2.12 13.48 -9.90
C GLU A 345 -3.17 13.53 -11.02
N ARG A 346 -4.07 12.55 -11.09
CA ARG A 346 -5.22 12.56 -12.01
C ARG A 346 -6.31 13.54 -11.57
N ILE A 347 -6.43 13.81 -10.28
CA ILE A 347 -7.54 14.57 -9.68
C ILE A 347 -7.62 16.00 -10.22
N PRO A 348 -6.53 16.80 -10.32
CA PRO A 348 -6.61 18.18 -10.79
C PRO A 348 -7.18 18.34 -12.21
N THR A 349 -6.80 17.43 -13.12
CA THR A 349 -7.32 17.43 -14.49
C THR A 349 -8.81 17.10 -14.52
N ILE A 350 -9.23 16.05 -13.78
CA ILE A 350 -10.64 15.64 -13.72
C ILE A 350 -11.49 16.75 -13.07
N GLY A 351 -11.00 17.40 -12.00
CA GLY A 351 -11.68 18.53 -11.36
C GLY A 351 -11.81 19.76 -12.26
N THR A 352 -10.82 20.02 -13.11
CA THR A 352 -10.92 21.07 -14.13
C THR A 352 -11.97 20.74 -15.18
N GLN A 353 -12.00 19.49 -15.66
CA GLN A 353 -13.04 19.00 -16.57
C GLN A 353 -14.45 19.12 -15.94
N LEU A 354 -14.60 18.82 -14.64
CA LEU A 354 -15.87 18.95 -13.94
C LEU A 354 -16.41 20.39 -14.01
N LYS A 355 -15.53 21.40 -13.81
CA LYS A 355 -15.89 22.83 -13.91
C LYS A 355 -16.39 23.17 -15.32
N ILE A 356 -15.72 22.68 -16.36
CA ILE A 356 -16.08 22.91 -17.76
C ILE A 356 -17.42 22.25 -18.08
N LEU A 357 -17.55 20.95 -17.83
CA LEU A 357 -18.74 20.16 -18.13
C LEU A 357 -19.98 20.66 -17.37
N SER A 358 -19.80 21.10 -16.12
CA SER A 358 -20.89 21.69 -15.34
C SER A 358 -21.35 23.04 -15.90
N THR A 359 -20.43 23.81 -16.51
CA THR A 359 -20.78 25.05 -17.21
C THR A 359 -21.55 24.75 -18.51
N VAL A 360 -21.12 23.74 -19.28
CA VAL A 360 -21.83 23.27 -20.48
C VAL A 360 -23.23 22.76 -20.13
N LYS A 361 -23.37 21.93 -19.09
CA LYS A 361 -24.69 21.48 -18.64
C LYS A 361 -25.57 22.65 -18.19
N ALA A 362 -25.01 23.66 -17.52
CA ALA A 362 -25.77 24.84 -17.11
C ALA A 362 -26.35 25.64 -18.28
N THR A 363 -25.64 25.70 -19.43
CA THR A 363 -26.20 26.34 -20.63
C THR A 363 -27.34 25.52 -21.22
N MET A 364 -27.24 24.19 -21.17
CA MET A 364 -28.25 23.26 -21.73
C MET A 364 -29.48 23.03 -20.85
N LEU A 365 -29.46 23.42 -19.58
CA LEU A 365 -30.62 23.35 -18.68
C LEU A 365 -31.87 24.10 -19.21
N GLY A 366 -31.77 24.99 -20.21
CA GLY A 366 -32.95 25.63 -20.83
C GLY A 366 -33.55 24.87 -22.02
N ALA A 367 -32.94 23.75 -22.41
CA ALA A 367 -33.33 22.89 -23.53
C ALA A 367 -33.33 21.41 -23.09
N GLN A 368 -33.79 21.13 -21.86
CA GLN A 368 -33.81 19.77 -21.32
C GLN A 368 -34.52 18.79 -22.28
N GLY A 369 -33.90 17.63 -22.48
CA GLY A 369 -34.40 16.59 -23.37
C GLY A 369 -33.95 16.70 -24.82
N SER A 370 -33.13 17.70 -25.17
CA SER A 370 -32.40 17.69 -26.45
C SER A 370 -31.29 16.63 -26.45
N GLU A 371 -30.88 16.19 -27.64
CA GLU A 371 -29.72 15.28 -27.79
C GLU A 371 -28.45 15.91 -27.18
N GLU A 372 -28.25 17.21 -27.37
CA GLU A 372 -27.12 17.96 -26.79
C GLU A 372 -27.13 17.97 -25.25
N ASP A 373 -28.31 18.09 -24.62
CA ASP A 373 -28.44 18.04 -23.17
C ASP A 373 -28.17 16.64 -22.61
N GLN A 374 -28.60 15.61 -23.34
CA GLN A 374 -28.35 14.22 -22.99
C GLN A 374 -26.85 13.89 -23.08
N GLU A 375 -26.17 14.27 -24.16
CA GLU A 375 -24.72 14.10 -24.31
C GLU A 375 -23.93 14.85 -23.23
N ALA A 376 -24.29 16.11 -22.96
CA ALA A 376 -23.66 16.90 -21.91
C ALA A 376 -23.82 16.24 -20.52
N THR A 377 -24.98 15.61 -20.28
CA THR A 377 -25.23 14.85 -19.05
C THR A 377 -24.36 13.61 -18.98
N GLU A 378 -24.24 12.85 -20.06
CA GLU A 378 -23.42 11.64 -20.11
C GLU A 378 -21.94 11.93 -19.88
N MET A 379 -21.40 12.98 -20.50
CA MET A 379 -20.03 13.43 -20.26
C MET A 379 -19.81 13.83 -18.80
N LEU A 380 -20.76 14.57 -18.21
CA LEU A 380 -20.70 14.99 -16.81
C LEU A 380 -20.75 13.78 -15.85
N VAL A 381 -21.60 12.79 -16.15
CA VAL A 381 -21.69 11.53 -15.40
C VAL A 381 -20.36 10.78 -15.40
N GLY A 382 -19.76 10.58 -16.58
CA GLY A 382 -18.48 9.90 -16.70
C GLY A 382 -17.36 10.61 -15.95
N ASN A 383 -17.33 11.95 -16.03
CA ASN A 383 -16.37 12.75 -15.27
C ASN A 383 -16.58 12.65 -13.74
N ALA A 384 -17.82 12.75 -13.26
CA ALA A 384 -18.14 12.62 -11.84
C ALA A 384 -17.74 11.24 -11.28
N GLN A 385 -18.03 10.17 -12.01
CA GLN A 385 -17.63 8.80 -11.64
C GLN A 385 -16.11 8.67 -11.54
N ASN A 386 -15.38 9.17 -12.54
CA ASN A 386 -13.92 9.15 -12.54
C ASN A 386 -13.33 9.95 -11.36
N LEU A 387 -13.92 11.11 -11.01
CA LEU A 387 -13.45 11.92 -9.90
C LEU A 387 -13.64 11.21 -8.56
N MET A 388 -14.85 10.72 -8.28
CA MET A 388 -15.16 10.03 -7.03
C MET A 388 -14.31 8.76 -6.86
N GLN A 389 -14.08 8.02 -7.94
CA GLN A 389 -13.21 6.85 -7.92
C GLN A 389 -11.74 7.22 -7.66
N SER A 390 -11.21 8.26 -8.33
CA SER A 390 -9.82 8.71 -8.13
C SER A 390 -9.57 9.21 -6.70
N VAL A 391 -10.53 9.91 -6.11
CA VAL A 391 -10.47 10.36 -4.71
C VAL A 391 -10.50 9.17 -3.76
N LYS A 392 -11.39 8.20 -3.98
CA LYS A 392 -11.47 6.96 -3.18
C LYS A 392 -10.17 6.17 -3.20
N GLU A 393 -9.54 6.04 -4.36
CA GLU A 393 -8.24 5.39 -4.52
C GLU A 393 -7.14 6.16 -3.78
N THR A 394 -7.15 7.49 -3.89
CA THR A 394 -6.21 8.38 -3.18
C THR A 394 -6.34 8.25 -1.67
N VAL A 395 -7.55 8.23 -1.11
CA VAL A 395 -7.78 8.01 0.34
C VAL A 395 -7.17 6.69 0.78
N LYS A 396 -7.40 5.62 0.02
CA LYS A 396 -6.85 4.30 0.36
C LYS A 396 -5.32 4.24 0.23
N ALA A 397 -4.75 4.88 -0.79
CA ALA A 397 -3.30 4.96 -0.94
C ALA A 397 -2.67 5.81 0.18
N ALA A 398 -3.36 6.87 0.61
CA ALA A 398 -2.94 7.73 1.73
C ALA A 398 -2.96 6.97 3.06
N GLU A 399 -3.96 6.13 3.32
CA GLU A 399 -3.98 5.24 4.48
C GLU A 399 -2.69 4.39 4.55
N GLY A 400 -2.34 3.71 3.45
CA GLY A 400 -1.12 2.89 3.38
C GLY A 400 0.16 3.71 3.56
N ALA A 401 0.26 4.87 2.90
CA ALA A 401 1.42 5.77 3.03
C ALA A 401 1.62 6.28 4.46
N SER A 402 0.53 6.50 5.20
CA SER A 402 0.58 7.00 6.58
C SER A 402 1.21 6.04 7.58
N ILE A 403 1.25 4.74 7.27
CA ILE A 403 1.91 3.72 8.08
C ILE A 403 3.43 3.84 7.96
N LYS A 404 3.92 4.24 6.78
CA LYS A 404 5.35 4.30 6.42
C LYS A 404 5.83 5.74 6.34
N ILE A 405 5.66 6.50 7.42
CA ILE A 405 6.11 7.90 7.53
C ILE A 405 7.41 8.01 8.34
N ARG A 406 8.19 9.06 8.08
CA ARG A 406 9.37 9.40 8.88
C ARG A 406 8.97 9.67 10.34
N THR A 407 9.55 8.92 11.28
CA THR A 407 9.27 9.02 12.74
C THR A 407 9.94 10.21 13.41
N GLU A 408 11.07 10.70 12.88
CA GLU A 408 11.92 11.70 13.53
C GLU A 408 11.40 13.14 13.43
N ARG A 409 10.54 13.43 12.45
CA ARG A 409 9.83 14.70 12.39
C ARG A 409 8.55 14.50 13.16
N GLY A 410 8.22 15.41 14.09
CA GLY A 410 6.84 15.62 14.58
C GLY A 410 5.92 16.11 13.45
N GLY A 411 6.04 15.48 12.29
CA GLY A 411 5.52 15.87 11.00
C GLY A 411 4.04 15.57 10.90
N TYR A 412 3.52 15.96 9.75
CA TYR A 412 2.12 15.85 9.39
C TYR A 412 1.60 14.41 9.57
N ARG A 413 0.90 14.17 10.69
CA ARG A 413 0.27 12.89 11.00
C ARG A 413 -1.23 13.02 10.82
N LEU A 414 -1.75 12.29 9.84
CA LEU A 414 -3.17 12.06 9.69
C LEU A 414 -3.60 10.95 10.65
N ARG A 415 -4.70 11.18 11.36
CA ARG A 415 -5.23 10.19 12.28
C ARG A 415 -6.20 9.25 11.55
N TRP A 416 -5.79 8.00 11.39
CA TRP A 416 -6.63 6.96 10.78
C TRP A 416 -7.32 6.14 11.88
N VAL A 417 -8.51 6.58 12.30
CA VAL A 417 -9.31 5.92 13.32
C VAL A 417 -10.63 5.46 12.74
N ARG A 418 -10.94 4.18 12.93
CA ARG A 418 -12.24 3.60 12.59
C ARG A 418 -13.32 4.27 13.44
N ARG A 419 -14.42 4.71 12.82
CA ARG A 419 -15.60 5.14 13.57
C ARG A 419 -16.10 3.96 14.41
N SER A 420 -16.28 4.22 15.69
CA SER A 420 -16.84 3.29 16.65
C SER A 420 -17.96 4.02 17.40
N PRO A 421 -18.98 3.32 17.96
CA PRO A 421 -20.09 3.98 18.65
C PRO A 421 -19.64 4.96 19.75
N TRP A 422 -18.44 4.76 20.30
CA TRP A 422 -17.84 5.56 21.37
C TRP A 422 -17.07 6.81 20.90
N TYR A 423 -16.86 7.00 19.59
CA TYR A 423 -16.12 8.13 19.00
C TYR A 423 -17.03 9.28 18.49
N GLN A 424 -18.33 9.22 18.80
CA GLN A 424 -19.33 10.25 18.42
C GLN A 424 -19.36 11.47 19.35
N VAL A 425 -18.35 11.69 20.20
CA VAL A 425 -18.34 12.76 21.23
C VAL A 425 -17.30 13.83 20.96
#